data_AF-A0AAE3XZQ1-F1
#
_entry.id   AF-A0AAE3XZQ1-F1
#
_cell.length_a   1.000
_cell.length_b   1.000
_cell.length_c   1.000
_cell.angle_alpha   90.00
_cell.angle_beta   90.00
_cell.angle_gamma   90.00
#
_symmetry.space_group_name_H-M   'P 1'
#
loop_
_entity.id
_entity.type
_entity.pdbx_description
1 polymer ?
#
loop_
_entity_poly.entity_id
_entity_poly.type
_entity_poly.pdbx_seq_one_letter_code
_entity_poly.pdbx_strand_id
1 'polypeptide(L)'
;MRGHEKEQRAGELEASLLEFHKQVMPLHGVVQAENMLAFVAQLIDSLHRVEYVHAIRKRPIGAGRTDPRNPLFDPIRAAVVMSKDQPEEAFWLVFLATHCGRNLRTEWQLVRELYGASEAAPWTWARVLADPQAYADWIEDHHDEFQGKFGNHRKYESLKPGVHGTSAVMMSYAAWIKDFGSHVQMVAQAQDQAQGDPRLAFALLYNQMRDVLRFGRTGRFDYLTMLGKVGLAAIDADSTYMNEATGPKRGARLLFDGQIDSKSNARMLEGRVSALERHLGVGMQVMEDAMCNWQKSPNRYLSFRG
;
A
#
# COMPACT_ATOMS: atom_id res chain seq x y z
N MET A 1 -16.43 4.45 9.27
CA MET A 1 -17.19 4.78 10.50
C MET A 1 -17.74 6.22 10.49
N ARG A 2 -18.93 6.45 11.07
CA ARG A 2 -19.52 7.78 11.40
C ARG A 2 -18.93 8.34 12.70
N GLY A 3 -19.18 9.61 13.02
CA GLY A 3 -18.58 10.29 14.19
C GLY A 3 -18.67 9.51 15.51
N HIS A 4 -19.88 9.11 15.92
CA HIS A 4 -20.09 8.33 17.15
C HIS A 4 -19.42 6.93 17.10
N GLU A 5 -19.45 6.26 15.96
CA GLU A 5 -18.78 4.95 15.76
C GLU A 5 -17.26 5.08 15.93
N LYS A 6 -16.68 6.22 15.52
CA LYS A 6 -15.24 6.51 15.71
C LYS A 6 -14.88 6.68 17.17
N GLU A 7 -15.69 7.44 17.92
CA GLU A 7 -15.46 7.68 19.35
C GLU A 7 -15.55 6.38 20.14
N GLN A 8 -16.58 5.57 19.86
CA GLN A 8 -16.71 4.25 20.47
C GLN A 8 -15.50 3.36 20.14
N ARG A 9 -15.11 3.28 18.86
CA ARG A 9 -13.98 2.45 18.44
C ARG A 9 -12.66 2.95 19.04
N ALA A 10 -12.48 4.25 19.21
CA ALA A 10 -11.31 4.82 19.87
C ALA A 10 -11.24 4.38 21.34
N GLY A 11 -12.37 4.44 22.08
CA GLY A 11 -12.44 3.96 23.46
C GLY A 11 -12.16 2.46 23.59
N GLU A 12 -12.66 1.63 22.66
CA GLU A 12 -12.35 0.20 22.61
C GLU A 12 -10.86 -0.08 22.38
N LEU A 13 -10.22 0.67 21.47
CA LEU A 13 -8.80 0.53 21.17
C LEU A 13 -7.94 1.01 22.34
N GLU A 14 -8.29 2.11 22.99
CA GLU A 14 -7.61 2.61 24.18
C GLU A 14 -7.69 1.57 25.32
N ALA A 15 -8.88 1.05 25.60
CA ALA A 15 -9.07 0.02 26.62
C ALA A 15 -8.25 -1.24 26.32
N SER A 16 -8.25 -1.69 25.07
CA SER A 16 -7.45 -2.86 24.63
C SER A 16 -5.94 -2.62 24.75
N LEU A 17 -5.46 -1.41 24.43
CA LEU A 17 -4.04 -1.05 24.60
C LEU A 17 -3.65 -1.04 26.08
N LEU A 18 -4.51 -0.52 26.96
CA LEU A 18 -4.29 -0.54 28.41
C LEU A 18 -4.31 -1.96 28.98
N GLU A 19 -5.21 -2.82 28.49
CA GLU A 19 -5.25 -4.22 28.85
C GLU A 19 -3.96 -4.94 28.42
N PHE A 20 -3.57 -4.81 27.15
CA PHE A 20 -2.35 -5.41 26.62
C PHE A 20 -1.11 -4.95 27.40
N HIS A 21 -1.02 -3.66 27.71
CA HIS A 21 0.06 -3.09 28.52
C HIS A 21 0.17 -3.77 29.90
N LYS A 22 -0.97 -4.04 30.54
CA LYS A 22 -1.02 -4.61 31.91
C LYS A 22 -0.84 -6.12 31.93
N GLN A 23 -1.41 -6.84 30.95
CA GLN A 23 -1.58 -8.29 31.01
C GLN A 23 -0.65 -9.07 30.08
N VAL A 24 -0.13 -8.44 29.02
CA VAL A 24 0.66 -9.13 27.98
C VAL A 24 2.09 -8.63 27.95
N MET A 25 2.29 -7.35 27.64
CA MET A 25 3.61 -6.72 27.71
C MET A 25 3.53 -5.19 27.76
N PRO A 26 4.47 -4.52 28.45
CA PRO A 26 4.46 -3.07 28.56
C PRO A 26 4.58 -2.37 27.20
N LEU A 27 3.68 -1.41 26.98
CA LEU A 27 3.73 -0.43 25.91
C LEU A 27 4.28 0.91 26.45
N HIS A 28 5.60 1.01 26.60
CA HIS A 28 6.25 2.18 27.21
C HIS A 28 5.98 3.50 26.48
N GLY A 29 5.80 3.45 25.15
CA GLY A 29 5.61 4.64 24.33
C GLY A 29 4.28 5.36 24.50
N VAL A 30 3.26 4.68 25.02
CA VAL A 30 1.90 5.20 25.19
C VAL A 30 1.50 5.36 26.66
N VAL A 31 2.47 5.35 27.58
CA VAL A 31 2.20 5.58 29.02
C VAL A 31 1.67 6.99 29.26
N GLN A 32 2.18 7.98 28.54
CA GLN A 32 1.66 9.36 28.60
C GLN A 32 0.33 9.43 27.85
N ALA A 33 -0.66 10.11 28.44
CA ALA A 33 -2.03 10.16 27.91
C ALA A 33 -2.09 10.76 26.50
N GLU A 34 -1.30 11.81 26.22
CA GLU A 34 -1.23 12.44 24.91
C GLU A 34 -0.68 11.47 23.86
N ASN A 35 0.26 10.62 24.25
CA ASN A 35 0.83 9.62 23.36
C ASN A 35 -0.18 8.50 23.06
N MET A 36 -0.92 8.04 24.07
CA MET A 36 -2.00 7.07 23.91
C MET A 36 -3.05 7.61 22.93
N LEU A 37 -3.57 8.81 23.18
CA LEU A 37 -4.61 9.42 22.37
C LEU A 37 -4.15 9.65 20.92
N ALA A 38 -2.90 10.11 20.73
CA ALA A 38 -2.33 10.26 19.40
C ALA A 38 -2.17 8.93 18.66
N PHE A 39 -1.73 7.86 19.34
CA PHE A 39 -1.60 6.54 18.72
C PHE A 39 -2.96 5.94 18.36
N VAL A 40 -3.95 6.03 19.26
CA VAL A 40 -5.33 5.61 18.99
C VAL A 40 -5.91 6.37 17.79
N ALA A 41 -5.70 7.68 17.70
CA ALA A 41 -6.14 8.46 16.55
C ALA A 41 -5.49 8.00 15.24
N GLN A 42 -4.20 7.60 15.27
CA GLN A 42 -3.53 7.04 14.09
C GLN A 42 -4.07 5.65 13.72
N LEU A 43 -4.40 4.80 14.70
CA LEU A 43 -5.08 3.52 14.42
C LEU A 43 -6.44 3.74 13.76
N ILE A 44 -7.23 4.70 14.25
CA ILE A 44 -8.53 5.06 13.67
C ILE A 44 -8.38 5.62 12.25
N ASP A 45 -7.40 6.49 11.99
CA ASP A 45 -7.15 7.02 10.64
C ASP A 45 -6.75 5.90 9.66
N SER A 46 -5.86 5.00 10.10
CA SER A 46 -5.46 3.82 9.32
C SER A 46 -6.62 2.86 9.04
N LEU A 47 -7.46 2.55 10.03
CA LEU A 47 -8.69 1.75 9.84
C LEU A 47 -9.61 2.38 8.79
N HIS A 48 -9.84 3.69 8.87
CA HIS A 48 -10.65 4.39 7.87
C HIS A 48 -10.10 4.29 6.46
N ARG A 49 -8.78 4.35 6.28
CA ARG A 49 -8.17 4.24 4.96
C ARG A 49 -8.42 2.86 4.33
N VAL A 50 -8.38 1.81 5.15
CA VAL A 50 -8.72 0.44 4.71
C VAL A 50 -10.22 0.36 4.39
N GLU A 51 -11.09 0.80 5.32
CA GLU A 51 -12.54 0.81 5.14
C GLU A 51 -13.00 1.62 3.92
N TYR A 52 -12.33 2.73 3.62
CA TYR A 52 -12.69 3.61 2.51
C TYR A 52 -12.65 2.89 1.17
N VAL A 53 -11.61 2.07 0.94
CA VAL A 53 -11.51 1.28 -0.30
C VAL A 53 -12.58 0.20 -0.35
N HIS A 54 -12.87 -0.48 0.77
CA HIS A 54 -13.98 -1.43 0.85
C HIS A 54 -15.35 -0.76 0.63
N ALA A 55 -15.54 0.47 1.09
CA ALA A 55 -16.75 1.24 0.85
C ALA A 55 -16.89 1.67 -0.62
N ILE A 56 -15.79 2.04 -1.28
CA ILE A 56 -15.77 2.33 -2.73
C ILE A 56 -16.27 1.13 -3.52
N ARG A 57 -15.83 -0.10 -3.18
CA ARG A 57 -16.26 -1.34 -3.86
C ARG A 57 -17.76 -1.59 -3.88
N LYS A 58 -18.49 -1.01 -2.93
CA LYS A 58 -19.95 -1.20 -2.78
C LYS A 58 -20.77 -0.08 -3.41
N ARG A 59 -20.13 0.96 -3.95
CA ARG A 59 -20.81 2.14 -4.47
C ARG A 59 -20.76 2.15 -6.00
N PRO A 60 -21.78 2.69 -6.68
CA PRO A 60 -21.67 3.03 -8.09
C PRO A 60 -20.49 3.96 -8.32
N ILE A 61 -19.67 3.63 -9.32
CA ILE A 61 -18.53 4.43 -9.74
C ILE A 61 -18.85 4.97 -11.13
N GLY A 62 -18.80 6.30 -11.30
CA GLY A 62 -19.09 6.92 -12.59
C GLY A 62 -18.07 6.55 -13.66
N ALA A 63 -18.53 6.38 -14.91
CA ALA A 63 -17.70 5.96 -16.04
C ALA A 63 -16.48 6.87 -16.29
N GLY A 64 -16.58 8.17 -15.98
CA GLY A 64 -15.44 9.10 -16.07
C GLY A 64 -14.26 8.76 -15.15
N ARG A 65 -14.43 7.86 -14.17
CA ARG A 65 -13.32 7.41 -13.31
C ARG A 65 -12.39 6.40 -14.00
N THR A 66 -12.80 5.81 -15.13
CA THR A 66 -12.05 4.76 -15.85
C THR A 66 -11.33 5.26 -17.10
N ASP A 67 -11.69 6.42 -17.65
CA ASP A 67 -11.04 7.00 -18.83
C ASP A 67 -9.87 7.91 -18.42
N PRO A 68 -8.60 7.60 -18.76
CA PRO A 68 -7.46 8.43 -18.38
C PRO A 68 -7.52 9.87 -18.90
N ARG A 69 -8.26 10.12 -19.98
CA ARG A 69 -8.45 11.46 -20.54
C ARG A 69 -9.42 12.30 -19.72
N ASN A 70 -10.27 11.66 -18.92
CA ASN A 70 -11.19 12.37 -18.05
C ASN A 70 -10.44 12.90 -16.81
N PRO A 71 -10.60 14.19 -16.43
CA PRO A 71 -10.01 14.73 -15.20
C PRO A 71 -10.43 14.02 -13.93
N LEU A 72 -11.57 13.30 -13.95
CA LEU A 72 -12.04 12.51 -12.83
C LEU A 72 -11.32 11.15 -12.71
N PHE A 73 -10.46 10.75 -13.65
CA PHE A 73 -9.78 9.46 -13.60
C PHE A 73 -9.18 9.17 -12.21
N ASP A 74 -9.41 7.95 -11.73
CA ASP A 74 -8.94 7.49 -10.43
C ASP A 74 -8.59 6.01 -10.58
N PRO A 75 -7.29 5.65 -10.61
CA PRO A 75 -6.86 4.31 -10.97
C PRO A 75 -7.34 3.26 -9.97
N ILE A 76 -7.54 3.62 -8.69
CA ILE A 76 -8.05 2.68 -7.69
C ILE A 76 -9.54 2.43 -7.91
N ARG A 77 -10.32 3.48 -8.21
CA ARG A 77 -11.73 3.30 -8.57
C ARG A 77 -11.91 2.57 -9.89
N ALA A 78 -11.04 2.84 -10.87
CA ALA A 78 -11.04 2.15 -12.14
C ALA A 78 -10.74 0.66 -11.96
N ALA A 79 -9.71 0.31 -11.17
CA ALA A 79 -9.42 -1.07 -10.82
C ALA A 79 -10.60 -1.77 -10.12
N VAL A 80 -11.31 -1.08 -9.22
CA VAL A 80 -12.52 -1.63 -8.59
C VAL A 80 -13.59 -1.95 -9.64
N VAL A 81 -13.87 -1.04 -10.58
CA VAL A 81 -14.85 -1.28 -11.66
C VAL A 81 -14.44 -2.46 -12.53
N MET A 82 -13.16 -2.53 -12.88
CA MET A 82 -12.62 -3.55 -13.81
C MET A 82 -12.37 -4.91 -13.15
N SER A 83 -12.31 -4.99 -11.82
CA SER A 83 -11.87 -6.18 -11.08
C SER A 83 -12.61 -7.48 -11.41
N LYS A 84 -13.86 -7.43 -11.84
CA LYS A 84 -14.67 -8.62 -12.17
C LYS A 84 -14.49 -9.07 -13.62
N ASP A 85 -14.58 -8.14 -14.56
CA ASP A 85 -14.66 -8.46 -15.99
C ASP A 85 -13.32 -8.32 -16.72
N GLN A 86 -12.40 -7.52 -16.16
CA GLN A 86 -11.08 -7.22 -16.70
C GLN A 86 -10.03 -7.22 -15.57
N PRO A 87 -9.84 -8.36 -14.87
CA PRO A 87 -8.98 -8.42 -13.68
C PRO A 87 -7.54 -8.03 -13.98
N GLU A 88 -6.97 -8.47 -15.11
CA GLU A 88 -5.60 -8.14 -15.52
C GLU A 88 -5.38 -6.62 -15.64
N GLU A 89 -6.38 -5.91 -16.18
CA GLU A 89 -6.35 -4.45 -16.29
C GLU A 89 -6.41 -3.79 -14.91
N ALA A 90 -7.22 -4.34 -14.01
CA ALA A 90 -7.32 -3.86 -12.64
C ALA A 90 -6.01 -4.03 -11.87
N PHE A 91 -5.31 -5.16 -12.02
CA PHE A 91 -3.96 -5.35 -11.45
C PHE A 91 -2.98 -4.31 -11.98
N TRP A 92 -2.98 -4.09 -13.30
CA TRP A 92 -2.13 -3.11 -13.95
C TRP A 92 -2.34 -1.69 -13.42
N LEU A 93 -3.60 -1.27 -13.28
CA LEU A 93 -3.94 0.04 -12.70
C LEU A 93 -3.52 0.18 -11.24
N VAL A 94 -3.63 -0.89 -10.44
CA VAL A 94 -3.14 -0.88 -9.05
C VAL A 94 -1.61 -0.79 -9.02
N PHE A 95 -0.91 -1.47 -9.93
CA PHE A 95 0.54 -1.36 -10.03
C PHE A 95 0.98 0.06 -10.39
N LEU A 96 0.40 0.65 -11.44
CA LEU A 96 0.68 2.04 -11.83
C LEU A 96 0.38 3.02 -10.68
N ALA A 97 -0.76 2.85 -10.01
CA ALA A 97 -1.15 3.68 -8.87
C ALA A 97 -0.14 3.60 -7.73
N THR A 98 0.36 2.40 -7.40
CA THR A 98 1.37 2.21 -6.35
C THR A 98 2.74 2.71 -6.78
N HIS A 99 3.15 2.46 -8.04
CA HIS A 99 4.43 2.93 -8.57
C HIS A 99 4.54 4.45 -8.54
N CYS A 100 3.48 5.14 -8.96
CA CYS A 100 3.42 6.60 -8.97
C CYS A 100 3.21 7.16 -7.57
N GLY A 101 2.28 6.56 -6.81
CA GLY A 101 1.70 7.17 -5.61
C GLY A 101 0.85 8.41 -5.95
N ARG A 102 -0.13 8.73 -5.10
CA ARG A 102 -0.92 9.96 -5.27
C ARG A 102 -0.08 11.16 -4.82
N ASN A 103 0.12 12.13 -5.70
CA ASN A 103 0.78 13.38 -5.33
C ASN A 103 -0.21 14.39 -4.74
N LEU A 104 0.21 15.19 -3.76
CA LEU A 104 -0.68 16.18 -3.11
C LEU A 104 -1.13 17.31 -4.04
N ARG A 105 -0.34 17.62 -5.07
CA ARG A 105 -0.57 18.74 -5.99
C ARG A 105 -1.11 18.27 -7.34
N THR A 106 -0.51 17.21 -7.88
CA THR A 106 -0.86 16.67 -9.20
C THR A 106 -1.76 15.43 -9.12
N GLU A 107 -2.15 15.01 -7.92
CA GLU A 107 -3.08 13.90 -7.68
C GLU A 107 -2.69 12.62 -8.43
N TRP A 108 -3.56 12.14 -9.33
CA TRP A 108 -3.35 10.96 -10.17
C TRP A 108 -2.83 11.27 -11.57
N GLN A 109 -2.42 12.52 -11.83
CA GLN A 109 -1.99 12.96 -13.16
C GLN A 109 -0.88 12.07 -13.75
N LEU A 110 0.10 11.67 -12.94
CA LEU A 110 1.19 10.82 -13.45
C LEU A 110 0.69 9.44 -13.89
N VAL A 111 -0.27 8.86 -13.16
CA VAL A 111 -0.88 7.59 -13.54
C VAL A 111 -1.69 7.75 -14.82
N ARG A 112 -2.43 8.87 -14.97
CA ARG A 112 -3.17 9.18 -16.20
C ARG A 112 -2.24 9.24 -17.41
N GLU A 113 -1.14 9.96 -17.26
CA GLU A 113 -0.13 10.13 -18.32
C GLU A 113 0.47 8.79 -18.70
N LEU A 114 1.02 8.04 -17.74
CA LEU A 114 1.62 6.72 -18.01
C LEU A 114 0.61 5.71 -18.56
N TYR A 115 -0.66 5.79 -18.15
CA TYR A 115 -1.72 4.94 -18.69
C TYR A 115 -2.14 5.33 -20.12
N GLY A 116 -1.60 6.41 -20.68
CA GLY A 116 -1.84 6.84 -22.06
C GLY A 116 -2.94 7.87 -22.21
N ALA A 117 -3.04 8.85 -21.29
CA ALA A 117 -4.00 9.96 -21.44
C ALA A 117 -3.75 10.84 -22.68
N SER A 118 -2.53 10.86 -23.23
CA SER A 118 -2.19 11.57 -24.47
C SER A 118 -2.36 10.70 -25.73
N GLU A 119 -2.58 9.40 -25.56
CA GLU A 119 -2.63 8.44 -26.66
C GLU A 119 -4.05 8.31 -27.23
N ALA A 120 -4.14 7.90 -28.50
CA ALA A 120 -5.42 7.55 -29.13
C ALA A 120 -6.11 6.36 -28.42
N ALA A 121 -5.31 5.42 -27.92
CA ALA A 121 -5.73 4.30 -27.10
C ALA A 121 -4.82 4.18 -25.87
N PRO A 122 -5.35 3.85 -24.67
CA PRO A 122 -4.53 3.66 -23.47
C PRO A 122 -3.47 2.56 -23.62
N TRP A 123 -2.43 2.63 -22.79
CA TRP A 123 -1.50 1.52 -22.57
C TRP A 123 -2.12 0.50 -21.62
N THR A 124 -3.12 -0.23 -22.13
CA THR A 124 -3.77 -1.34 -21.42
C THR A 124 -2.77 -2.45 -21.14
N TRP A 125 -3.06 -3.31 -20.16
CA TRP A 125 -2.21 -4.44 -19.85
C TRP A 125 -1.96 -5.34 -21.06
N ALA A 126 -3.00 -5.61 -21.84
CA ALA A 126 -2.89 -6.43 -23.05
C ALA A 126 -1.93 -5.80 -24.09
N ARG A 127 -1.96 -4.47 -24.26
CA ARG A 127 -1.05 -3.75 -25.15
C ARG A 127 0.39 -3.79 -24.63
N VAL A 128 0.58 -3.52 -23.33
CA VAL A 128 1.89 -3.56 -22.69
C VAL A 128 2.50 -4.96 -22.74
N LEU A 129 1.73 -6.02 -22.49
CA LEU A 129 2.24 -7.39 -22.51
C LEU A 129 2.58 -7.88 -23.92
N ALA A 130 1.83 -7.41 -24.94
CA ALA A 130 2.07 -7.75 -26.33
C ALA A 130 3.40 -7.17 -26.85
N ASP A 131 3.72 -5.94 -26.45
CA ASP A 131 4.99 -5.29 -26.78
C ASP A 131 5.50 -4.40 -25.63
N PRO A 132 6.17 -5.01 -24.63
CA PRO A 132 6.69 -4.26 -23.49
C PRO A 132 7.74 -3.22 -23.91
N GLN A 133 8.53 -3.54 -24.95
CA GLN A 133 9.58 -2.65 -25.43
C GLN A 133 9.00 -1.38 -26.04
N ALA A 134 7.94 -1.49 -26.86
CA ALA A 134 7.27 -0.31 -27.41
C ALA A 134 6.70 0.61 -26.31
N TYR A 135 6.20 0.06 -25.20
CA TYR A 135 5.76 0.88 -24.07
C TYR A 135 6.94 1.55 -23.35
N ALA A 136 8.04 0.83 -23.17
CA ALA A 136 9.26 1.36 -22.57
C ALA A 136 9.84 2.52 -23.42
N ASP A 137 9.99 2.30 -24.73
CA ASP A 137 10.47 3.31 -25.68
C ASP A 137 9.56 4.55 -25.65
N TRP A 138 8.23 4.34 -25.67
CA TRP A 138 7.27 5.44 -25.57
C TRP A 138 7.42 6.24 -24.28
N ILE A 139 7.62 5.59 -23.12
CA ILE A 139 7.89 6.31 -21.86
C ILE A 139 9.16 7.15 -22.00
N GLU A 140 10.24 6.57 -22.54
CA GLU A 140 11.52 7.24 -22.67
C GLU A 140 11.46 8.44 -23.63
N ASP A 141 10.70 8.33 -24.71
CA ASP A 141 10.51 9.41 -25.68
C ASP A 141 9.67 10.57 -25.12
N HIS A 142 8.72 10.29 -24.21
CA HIS A 142 7.75 11.29 -23.72
C HIS A 142 7.97 11.72 -22.26
N HIS A 143 8.98 11.20 -21.57
CA HIS A 143 9.14 11.41 -20.13
C HIS A 143 9.26 12.89 -19.70
N ASP A 144 9.81 13.74 -20.57
CA ASP A 144 9.96 15.18 -20.32
C ASP A 144 8.64 15.96 -20.48
N GLU A 145 7.63 15.36 -21.12
CA GLU A 145 6.31 15.97 -21.31
C GLU A 145 5.38 15.74 -20.11
N PHE A 146 5.66 14.74 -19.28
CA PHE A 146 4.83 14.38 -18.14
C PHE A 146 4.81 15.47 -17.07
N GLN A 147 3.60 15.93 -16.73
CA GLN A 147 3.38 16.98 -15.74
C GLN A 147 3.10 16.41 -14.35
N GLY A 148 2.61 15.16 -14.31
CA GLY A 148 2.43 14.39 -13.10
C GLY A 148 3.72 14.25 -12.29
N LYS A 149 3.57 14.06 -10.97
CA LYS A 149 4.69 13.90 -10.05
C LYS A 149 4.46 12.68 -9.18
N PHE A 150 5.54 12.05 -8.74
CA PHE A 150 5.46 10.94 -7.79
C PHE A 150 4.90 11.42 -6.44
N GLY A 151 4.14 10.53 -5.78
CA GLY A 151 3.67 10.72 -4.41
C GLY A 151 4.78 10.57 -3.37
N ASN A 152 4.49 10.89 -2.11
CA ASN A 152 5.51 10.92 -1.05
C ASN A 152 6.19 9.58 -0.80
N HIS A 153 5.45 8.46 -0.87
CA HIS A 153 6.00 7.10 -0.75
C HIS A 153 6.93 6.72 -1.92
N ARG A 154 6.87 7.45 -3.05
CA ARG A 154 7.56 7.16 -4.30
C ARG A 154 8.46 8.32 -4.76
N LYS A 155 8.74 9.28 -3.87
CA LYS A 155 9.47 10.53 -4.17
C LYS A 155 10.90 10.37 -4.68
N TYR A 156 11.46 9.16 -4.59
CA TYR A 156 12.80 8.83 -5.06
C TYR A 156 12.79 8.09 -6.41
N GLU A 157 11.63 7.85 -6.99
CA GLU A 157 11.52 7.33 -8.36
C GLU A 157 11.80 8.42 -9.40
N SER A 158 12.10 7.96 -10.62
CA SER A 158 12.54 8.81 -11.73
C SER A 158 11.81 8.45 -13.01
N LEU A 159 11.36 9.47 -13.74
CA LEU A 159 10.85 9.32 -15.12
C LEU A 159 11.97 9.26 -16.15
N LYS A 160 13.16 9.79 -15.82
CA LYS A 160 14.30 9.81 -16.74
C LYS A 160 14.70 8.40 -17.20
N PRO A 161 15.10 8.24 -18.47
CA PRO A 161 15.62 6.99 -18.99
C PRO A 161 16.79 6.45 -18.18
N GLY A 162 16.95 5.12 -18.22
CA GLY A 162 18.07 4.42 -17.62
C GLY A 162 17.67 3.20 -16.80
N VAL A 163 18.66 2.47 -16.29
CA VAL A 163 18.51 1.17 -15.59
C VAL A 163 17.66 1.21 -14.32
N HIS A 164 17.33 2.40 -13.83
CA HIS A 164 16.49 2.64 -12.66
C HIS A 164 15.31 3.59 -12.98
N GLY A 165 15.10 3.91 -14.25
CA GLY A 165 14.01 4.74 -14.73
C GLY A 165 12.67 4.01 -14.75
N THR A 166 11.61 4.77 -14.98
CA THR A 166 10.23 4.24 -14.97
C THR A 166 10.04 3.15 -16.03
N SER A 167 10.57 3.31 -17.25
CA SER A 167 10.54 2.30 -18.31
C SER A 167 11.10 0.95 -17.85
N ALA A 168 12.29 0.94 -17.24
CA ALA A 168 12.92 -0.26 -16.70
C ALA A 168 12.08 -0.94 -15.61
N VAL A 169 11.41 -0.15 -14.75
CA VAL A 169 10.51 -0.69 -13.73
C VAL A 169 9.30 -1.37 -14.36
N MET A 170 8.65 -0.72 -15.33
CA MET A 170 7.50 -1.29 -16.06
C MET A 170 7.89 -2.60 -16.76
N MET A 171 9.06 -2.63 -17.40
CA MET A 171 9.60 -3.83 -18.06
C MET A 171 9.83 -4.98 -17.08
N SER A 172 10.46 -4.70 -15.93
CA SER A 172 10.68 -5.73 -14.90
C SER A 172 9.37 -6.28 -14.32
N TYR A 173 8.35 -5.43 -14.18
CA TYR A 173 7.02 -5.86 -13.77
C TYR A 173 6.35 -6.74 -14.82
N ALA A 174 6.40 -6.34 -16.10
CA ALA A 174 5.85 -7.13 -17.19
C ALA A 174 6.52 -8.50 -17.29
N ALA A 175 7.85 -8.56 -17.15
CA ALA A 175 8.60 -9.82 -17.10
C ALA A 175 8.17 -10.70 -15.92
N TRP A 176 8.09 -10.13 -14.71
CA TRP A 176 7.65 -10.85 -13.52
C TRP A 176 6.28 -11.50 -13.70
N ILE A 177 5.29 -10.77 -14.20
CA ILE A 177 3.94 -11.33 -14.42
C ILE A 177 3.93 -12.37 -15.54
N LYS A 178 4.73 -12.16 -16.60
CA LYS A 178 4.85 -13.11 -17.71
C LYS A 178 5.33 -14.48 -17.25
N ASP A 179 6.21 -14.56 -16.25
CA ASP A 179 6.70 -15.82 -15.70
C ASP A 179 5.59 -16.65 -15.02
N PHE A 180 4.50 -16.01 -14.58
CA PHE A 180 3.30 -16.68 -14.07
C PHE A 180 2.22 -16.89 -15.13
N GLY A 181 2.38 -16.32 -16.33
CA GLY A 181 1.39 -16.31 -17.41
C GLY A 181 0.33 -15.21 -17.30
N SER A 182 -0.12 -14.87 -16.08
CA SER A 182 -1.08 -13.79 -15.81
C SER A 182 -1.06 -13.37 -14.34
N HIS A 183 -1.64 -12.22 -14.01
CA HIS A 183 -1.77 -11.78 -12.62
C HIS A 183 -2.68 -12.71 -11.81
N VAL A 184 -3.78 -13.17 -12.41
CA VAL A 184 -4.70 -14.13 -11.76
C VAL A 184 -3.98 -15.44 -11.43
N GLN A 185 -3.16 -15.96 -12.35
CA GLN A 185 -2.37 -17.18 -12.10
C GLN A 185 -1.29 -16.96 -11.04
N MET A 186 -0.63 -15.80 -11.02
CA MET A 186 0.33 -15.42 -9.98
C MET A 186 -0.31 -15.49 -8.58
N VAL A 187 -1.51 -14.90 -8.43
CA VAL A 187 -2.24 -14.94 -7.15
C VAL A 187 -2.70 -16.36 -6.81
N ALA A 188 -3.28 -17.09 -7.77
CA ALA A 188 -3.75 -18.46 -7.55
C ALA A 188 -2.61 -19.39 -7.11
N GLN A 189 -1.45 -19.31 -7.76
CA GLN A 189 -0.29 -20.10 -7.39
C GLN A 189 0.20 -19.80 -5.97
N ALA A 190 0.24 -18.52 -5.56
CA ALA A 190 0.60 -18.16 -4.20
C ALA A 190 -0.42 -18.68 -3.16
N GLN A 191 -1.72 -18.64 -3.49
CA GLN A 191 -2.78 -19.17 -2.64
C GLN A 191 -2.71 -20.70 -2.51
N ASP A 192 -2.44 -21.41 -3.60
CA ASP A 192 -2.28 -22.86 -3.61
C ASP A 192 -1.07 -23.28 -2.76
N GLN A 193 0.07 -22.60 -2.95
CA GLN A 193 1.27 -22.84 -2.14
C GLN A 193 1.05 -22.52 -0.66
N ALA A 194 0.23 -21.51 -0.36
CA ALA A 194 -0.14 -21.14 0.99
C ALA A 194 -1.25 -22.02 1.59
N GLN A 195 -1.79 -22.98 0.83
CA GLN A 195 -2.94 -23.81 1.25
C GLN A 195 -4.14 -22.96 1.71
N GLY A 196 -4.35 -21.82 1.05
CA GLY A 196 -5.42 -20.88 1.35
C GLY A 196 -5.16 -19.95 2.55
N ASP A 197 -4.00 -19.99 3.20
CA ASP A 197 -3.64 -19.01 4.24
C ASP A 197 -3.33 -17.64 3.60
N PRO A 198 -4.16 -16.60 3.85
CA PRO A 198 -3.99 -15.30 3.21
C PRO A 198 -2.71 -14.56 3.64
N ARG A 199 -2.21 -14.82 4.87
CA ARG A 199 -0.97 -14.20 5.37
C ARG A 199 0.25 -14.87 4.75
N LEU A 200 0.23 -16.19 4.64
CA LEU A 200 1.30 -16.92 3.96
C LEU A 200 1.33 -16.58 2.46
N ALA A 201 0.18 -16.48 1.79
CA ALA A 201 0.10 -16.06 0.40
C ALA A 201 0.67 -14.65 0.18
N PHE A 202 0.35 -13.70 1.08
CA PHE A 202 0.96 -12.36 1.04
C PHE A 202 2.49 -12.44 1.15
N ALA A 203 3.00 -13.22 2.10
CA ALA A 203 4.43 -13.34 2.32
C ALA A 203 5.17 -13.95 1.12
N LEU A 204 4.57 -14.95 0.46
CA LEU A 204 5.09 -15.53 -0.77
C LEU A 204 5.18 -14.48 -1.88
N LEU A 205 4.08 -13.77 -2.16
CA LEU A 205 4.03 -12.72 -3.18
C LEU A 205 5.00 -11.56 -2.86
N TYR A 206 5.09 -11.14 -1.59
CA TYR A 206 6.01 -10.08 -1.16
C TYR A 206 7.47 -10.43 -1.44
N ASN A 207 7.84 -11.70 -1.24
CA ASN A 207 9.19 -12.18 -1.52
C ASN A 207 9.46 -12.32 -3.02
N GLN A 208 8.50 -12.85 -3.79
CA GLN A 208 8.61 -12.99 -5.24
C GLN A 208 8.72 -11.63 -5.94
N MET A 209 8.00 -10.61 -5.47
CA MET A 209 8.02 -9.28 -6.08
C MET A 209 9.37 -8.55 -5.93
N ARG A 210 10.38 -9.16 -5.30
CA ARG A 210 11.76 -8.65 -5.30
C ARG A 210 12.37 -8.56 -6.70
N ASP A 211 11.81 -9.31 -7.65
CA ASP A 211 12.24 -9.29 -9.06
C ASP A 211 11.81 -8.00 -9.79
N VAL A 212 10.87 -7.23 -9.22
CA VAL A 212 10.43 -5.95 -9.78
C VAL A 212 11.37 -4.84 -9.34
N LEU A 213 12.03 -4.20 -10.30
CA LEU A 213 12.99 -3.13 -10.06
C LEU A 213 12.33 -1.96 -9.31
N ARG A 214 13.09 -1.34 -8.39
CA ARG A 214 12.68 -0.14 -7.63
C ARG A 214 11.39 -0.32 -6.82
N PHE A 215 10.89 -1.54 -6.70
CA PHE A 215 9.79 -1.90 -5.85
C PHE A 215 10.35 -2.38 -4.50
N GLY A 216 11.00 -1.46 -3.79
CA GLY A 216 11.48 -1.71 -2.43
C GLY A 216 10.35 -2.08 -1.46
N ARG A 217 10.68 -2.26 -0.17
CA ARG A 217 9.72 -2.67 0.87
C ARG A 217 8.36 -1.96 0.78
N THR A 218 8.38 -0.62 0.71
CA THR A 218 7.13 0.19 0.67
C THR A 218 6.31 -0.09 -0.58
N GLY A 219 6.93 -0.20 -1.76
CA GLY A 219 6.22 -0.51 -2.99
C GLY A 219 5.53 -1.87 -2.92
N ARG A 220 6.28 -2.92 -2.54
CA ARG A 220 5.74 -4.30 -2.44
C ARG A 220 4.61 -4.39 -1.44
N PHE A 221 4.79 -3.79 -0.26
CA PHE A 221 3.76 -3.77 0.79
C PHE A 221 2.50 -3.00 0.35
N ASP A 222 2.67 -1.79 -0.21
CA ASP A 222 1.54 -0.94 -0.62
C ASP A 222 0.76 -1.58 -1.78
N TYR A 223 1.45 -2.21 -2.74
CA TYR A 223 0.81 -2.91 -3.85
C TYR A 223 -0.03 -4.09 -3.38
N LEU A 224 0.57 -5.03 -2.65
CA LEU A 224 -0.12 -6.24 -2.20
C LEU A 224 -1.29 -5.93 -1.26
N THR A 225 -1.12 -4.97 -0.35
CA THR A 225 -2.25 -4.54 0.49
C THR A 225 -3.34 -3.85 -0.32
N MET A 226 -2.99 -3.11 -1.38
CA MET A 226 -3.99 -2.52 -2.26
C MET A 226 -4.74 -3.58 -3.07
N LEU A 227 -4.08 -4.65 -3.54
CA LEU A 227 -4.75 -5.78 -4.19
C LEU A 227 -5.81 -6.41 -3.28
N GLY A 228 -5.47 -6.65 -2.01
CA GLY A 228 -6.42 -7.14 -1.00
C GLY A 228 -7.61 -6.19 -0.81
N LYS A 229 -7.33 -4.88 -0.64
CA LYS A 229 -8.38 -3.87 -0.44
C LYS A 229 -9.34 -3.75 -1.62
N VAL A 230 -8.81 -3.69 -2.84
CA VAL A 230 -9.58 -3.65 -4.10
C VAL A 230 -10.34 -4.97 -4.32
N GLY A 231 -9.86 -6.06 -3.75
CA GLY A 231 -10.47 -7.39 -3.85
C GLY A 231 -9.99 -8.21 -5.04
N LEU A 232 -8.79 -7.92 -5.53
CA LEU A 232 -8.14 -8.68 -6.60
C LEU A 232 -7.43 -9.93 -6.09
N ALA A 233 -7.06 -9.96 -4.81
CA ALA A 233 -6.42 -11.10 -4.16
C ALA A 233 -6.96 -11.27 -2.74
N ALA A 234 -7.23 -12.51 -2.32
CA ALA A 234 -7.58 -12.80 -0.93
C ALA A 234 -6.28 -13.04 -0.15
N ILE A 235 -5.60 -11.94 0.18
CA ILE A 235 -4.32 -11.92 0.88
C ILE A 235 -4.33 -10.84 1.96
N ASP A 236 -3.57 -11.06 3.03
CA ASP A 236 -3.45 -10.13 4.16
C ASP A 236 -2.00 -10.02 4.58
N ALA A 237 -1.53 -8.82 4.94
CA ALA A 237 -0.15 -8.65 5.39
C ALA A 237 0.13 -9.52 6.64
N ASP A 238 1.19 -10.34 6.57
CA ASP A 238 1.64 -11.23 7.64
C ASP A 238 2.47 -10.51 8.71
N SER A 239 3.17 -9.44 8.32
CA SER A 239 4.07 -8.66 9.18
C SER A 239 4.19 -7.21 8.69
N THR A 240 4.97 -6.40 9.40
CA THR A 240 5.26 -5.02 8.98
C THR A 240 6.56 -4.91 8.15
N TYR A 241 7.27 -6.00 7.89
CA TYR A 241 8.53 -6.03 7.14
C TYR A 241 9.56 -4.97 7.61
N MET A 242 9.61 -4.71 8.92
CA MET A 242 10.37 -3.61 9.51
C MET A 242 11.89 -3.80 9.41
N ASN A 243 12.37 -5.01 9.10
CA ASN A 243 13.79 -5.22 8.85
C ASN A 243 14.29 -4.44 7.63
N GLU A 244 13.39 -4.14 6.68
CA GLU A 244 13.67 -3.41 5.45
C GLU A 244 13.13 -1.96 5.51
N ALA A 245 12.71 -1.48 6.69
CA ALA A 245 12.01 -0.20 6.85
C ALA A 245 12.49 0.61 8.07
N THR A 246 12.58 1.93 7.93
CA THR A 246 12.98 2.82 9.02
C THR A 246 11.79 3.31 9.85
N GLY A 247 10.69 3.71 9.19
CA GLY A 247 9.49 4.26 9.83
C GLY A 247 8.81 3.27 10.80
N PRO A 248 8.31 2.13 10.32
CA PRO A 248 7.68 1.11 11.17
C PRO A 248 8.59 0.64 12.31
N LYS A 249 9.89 0.46 12.04
CA LYS A 249 10.88 0.06 13.05
C LYS A 249 11.02 1.09 14.17
N ARG A 250 11.14 2.38 13.82
CA ARG A 250 11.17 3.47 14.81
C ARG A 250 9.88 3.55 15.61
N GLY A 251 8.73 3.36 14.96
CA GLY A 251 7.43 3.32 15.64
C GLY A 251 7.29 2.15 16.61
N ALA A 252 7.72 0.96 16.22
CA ALA A 252 7.73 -0.20 17.11
C ALA A 252 8.68 -0.01 18.31
N ARG A 253 9.87 0.54 18.09
CA ARG A 253 10.81 0.87 19.18
C ARG A 253 10.22 1.90 20.14
N LEU A 254 9.61 2.96 19.61
CA LEU A 254 8.92 3.94 20.44
C LEU A 254 7.79 3.29 21.24
N LEU A 255 6.96 2.48 20.59
CA LEU A 255 5.80 1.85 21.22
C LEU A 255 6.20 0.91 22.37
N PHE A 256 7.15 0.00 22.12
CA PHE A 256 7.52 -1.04 23.07
C PHE A 256 8.67 -0.67 24.01
N ASP A 257 9.57 0.21 23.62
CA ASP A 257 10.74 0.56 24.43
C ASP A 257 10.70 2.01 24.93
N GLY A 258 9.73 2.80 24.49
CA GLY A 258 9.58 4.21 24.86
C GLY A 258 10.56 5.16 24.17
N GLN A 259 11.42 4.65 23.28
CA GLN A 259 12.48 5.41 22.60
C GLN A 259 12.60 5.01 21.14
N ILE A 260 12.59 5.98 20.22
CA ILE A 260 12.65 5.75 18.76
C ILE A 260 13.96 5.09 18.28
N ASP A 261 15.04 5.29 19.03
CA ASP A 261 16.42 4.92 18.70
C ASP A 261 16.96 3.76 19.55
N SER A 262 16.07 3.06 20.27
CA SER A 262 16.42 1.86 21.03
C SER A 262 17.18 0.83 20.16
N LYS A 263 17.96 -0.04 20.81
CA LYS A 263 18.72 -1.09 20.11
C LYS A 263 17.93 -2.37 19.85
N SER A 264 16.62 -2.38 20.14
CA SER A 264 15.76 -3.53 19.87
C SER A 264 15.84 -3.96 18.41
N ASN A 265 16.03 -5.26 18.21
CA ASN A 265 16.18 -5.86 16.90
C ASN A 265 14.81 -6.01 16.20
N ALA A 266 14.81 -5.99 14.87
CA ALA A 266 13.59 -6.02 14.06
C ALA A 266 12.77 -7.29 14.29
N ARG A 267 13.40 -8.46 14.37
CA ARG A 267 12.70 -9.75 14.53
C ARG A 267 11.91 -9.82 15.84
N MET A 268 12.50 -9.36 16.94
CA MET A 268 11.84 -9.27 18.23
C MET A 268 10.65 -8.30 18.16
N LEU A 269 10.84 -7.14 17.55
CA LEU A 269 9.80 -6.13 17.42
C LEU A 269 8.64 -6.62 16.53
N GLU A 270 8.90 -7.34 15.44
CA GLU A 270 7.84 -7.98 14.64
C GLU A 270 7.01 -8.95 15.48
N GLY A 271 7.65 -9.77 16.32
CA GLY A 271 6.94 -10.67 17.23
C GLY A 271 6.03 -9.92 18.21
N ARG A 272 6.51 -8.79 18.75
CA ARG A 272 5.72 -7.93 19.66
C ARG A 272 4.56 -7.24 18.94
N VAL A 273 4.80 -6.69 17.74
CA VAL A 273 3.77 -6.09 16.89
C VAL A 273 2.73 -7.13 16.50
N SER A 274 3.12 -8.36 16.17
CA SER A 274 2.20 -9.46 15.87
C SER A 274 1.34 -9.85 17.07
N ALA A 275 1.91 -9.90 18.28
CA ALA A 275 1.13 -10.12 19.49
C ALA A 275 0.10 -9.00 19.72
N LEU A 276 0.51 -7.75 19.55
CA LEU A 276 -0.37 -6.58 19.69
C LEU A 276 -1.46 -6.55 18.61
N GLU A 277 -1.10 -6.80 17.36
CA GLU A 277 -2.04 -6.84 16.23
C GLU A 277 -3.14 -7.87 16.45
N ARG A 278 -2.78 -9.09 16.89
CA ARG A 278 -3.76 -10.13 17.22
C ARG A 278 -4.67 -9.75 18.38
N HIS A 279 -4.14 -9.03 19.37
CA HIS A 279 -4.95 -8.56 20.50
C HIS A 279 -5.93 -7.45 20.09
N LEU A 280 -5.51 -6.53 19.22
CA LEU A 280 -6.36 -5.43 18.75
C LEU A 280 -7.32 -5.83 17.60
N GLY A 281 -6.96 -6.85 16.82
CA GLY A 281 -7.74 -7.32 15.68
C GLY A 281 -7.83 -6.31 14.53
N VAL A 282 -6.79 -5.50 14.30
CA VAL A 282 -6.81 -4.40 13.32
C VAL A 282 -6.10 -4.70 12.00
N GLY A 283 -5.32 -5.78 11.92
CA GLY A 283 -4.52 -6.11 10.73
C GLY A 283 -3.16 -5.41 10.68
N MET A 284 -2.20 -6.05 10.01
CA MET A 284 -0.81 -5.58 9.94
C MET A 284 -0.65 -4.28 9.15
N GLN A 285 -1.47 -4.04 8.12
CA GLN A 285 -1.45 -2.75 7.40
C GLN A 285 -1.79 -1.58 8.33
N VAL A 286 -2.81 -1.73 9.17
CA VAL A 286 -3.20 -0.69 10.12
C VAL A 286 -2.10 -0.42 11.13
N MET A 287 -1.49 -1.50 11.66
CA MET A 287 -0.37 -1.38 12.60
C MET A 287 0.83 -0.65 11.97
N GLU A 288 1.18 -1.02 10.74
CA GLU A 288 2.28 -0.42 9.99
C GLU A 288 2.06 1.09 9.79
N ASP A 289 0.92 1.45 9.22
CA ASP A 289 0.57 2.85 8.91
C ASP A 289 0.51 3.68 10.21
N ALA A 290 -0.13 3.15 11.25
CA ALA A 290 -0.31 3.86 12.51
C ALA A 290 1.03 4.10 13.22
N MET A 291 1.88 3.07 13.34
CA MET A 291 3.21 3.21 13.95
C MET A 291 4.12 4.16 13.16
N CYS A 292 4.11 4.04 11.82
CA CYS A 292 4.95 4.85 10.95
C CYS A 292 4.62 6.35 11.03
N ASN A 293 3.33 6.68 11.14
CA ASN A 293 2.87 8.07 11.26
C ASN A 293 2.97 8.61 12.68
N TRP A 294 2.54 7.83 13.69
CA TRP A 294 2.59 8.23 15.09
C TRP A 294 4.00 8.62 15.54
N GLN A 295 5.04 7.85 15.17
CA GLN A 295 6.41 8.12 15.60
C GLN A 295 6.98 9.47 15.14
N LYS A 296 6.37 10.12 14.13
CA LYS A 296 6.78 11.46 13.66
C LYS A 296 6.36 12.56 14.63
N SER A 297 5.29 12.36 15.39
CA SER A 297 4.70 13.33 16.32
C SER A 297 3.93 12.58 17.41
N PRO A 298 4.63 11.92 18.35
CA PRO A 298 4.00 10.92 19.20
C PRO A 298 3.02 11.49 20.21
N ASN A 299 3.17 12.75 20.61
CA ASN A 299 2.28 13.45 21.54
C ASN A 299 1.17 14.25 20.84
N ARG A 300 1.07 14.17 19.51
CA ARG A 300 0.11 14.99 18.75
C ARG A 300 -0.34 14.26 17.49
N TYR A 301 -1.64 14.04 17.39
CA TYR A 301 -2.24 13.53 16.16
C TYR A 301 -2.01 14.48 14.97
N LEU A 302 -1.48 13.91 13.88
CA LEU A 302 -1.37 14.55 12.57
C LEU A 302 -1.98 13.60 11.54
N SER A 303 -3.05 14.07 10.89
CA SER A 303 -3.74 13.30 9.83
C SER A 303 -2.77 12.87 8.73
N PHE A 304 -2.91 11.63 8.26
CA PHE A 304 -2.19 11.19 7.08
C PHE A 304 -2.61 12.02 5.86
N ARG A 305 -1.64 12.48 5.05
CA ARG A 305 -1.92 13.30 3.86
C ARG A 305 -1.67 12.59 2.53
N GLY A 306 -1.04 11.40 2.52
CA GLY A 306 -0.56 10.75 1.30
C GLY A 306 0.95 10.88 1.15
#